data_AF-A0A946H6J8-F1
#
_entry.id   AF-A0A946H6J8-F1
#
_cell.length_a   1.000
_cell.length_b   1.000
_cell.length_c   1.000
_cell.angle_alpha   90.00
_cell.angle_beta   90.00
_cell.angle_gamma   90.00
#
_symmetry.space_group_name_H-M   'P 1'
#
loop_
_entity.id
_entity.type
_entity.pdbx_description
1 polymer ?
#
loop_
_entity_poly.entity_id
_entity_poly.type
_entity_poly.pdbx_seq_one_letter_code
_entity_poly.pdbx_strand_id
1 'polypeptide(L)'
;KSADWKIKMVADISCDIDCAVASTLRPSTIANPFYGYDPAGETEVDFYNEDAIGVMAVDNLPCELPKDASVDFGEMFIQYVLEPLKGNDPEDIIWRASETKGGKLTPHFEYLQAYVDGH
;
A
#
# COMPACT_ATOMS: atom_id res chain seq x y z
N LYS A 1 -28.85 -5.23 -14.48
CA LYS A 1 -27.70 -6.13 -14.30
C LYS A 1 -27.38 -6.78 -15.65
N SER A 2 -26.12 -6.80 -16.08
CA SER A 2 -25.73 -7.53 -17.30
C SER A 2 -25.85 -9.03 -17.03
N ALA A 3 -26.47 -9.78 -17.94
CA ALA A 3 -26.62 -11.23 -17.82
C ALA A 3 -25.27 -11.97 -17.86
N ASP A 4 -24.22 -11.30 -18.34
CA ASP A 4 -22.88 -11.87 -18.56
C ASP A 4 -21.86 -11.45 -17.49
N TRP A 5 -22.29 -11.05 -16.29
CA TRP A 5 -21.36 -10.73 -15.21
C TRP A 5 -20.63 -12.00 -14.73
N LYS A 6 -19.33 -12.09 -14.99
CA LYS A 6 -18.49 -13.25 -14.69
C LYS A 6 -17.41 -13.00 -13.63
N ILE A 7 -17.29 -11.77 -13.14
CA ILE A 7 -16.27 -11.46 -12.13
C ILE A 7 -16.71 -12.07 -10.80
N LYS A 8 -15.86 -12.95 -10.29
CA LYS A 8 -16.06 -13.67 -9.02
C LYS A 8 -15.04 -13.29 -7.95
N MET A 9 -13.96 -12.60 -8.32
CA MET A 9 -12.90 -12.21 -7.40
C MET A 9 -12.31 -10.85 -7.77
N VAL A 10 -11.98 -10.05 -6.77
CA VAL A 10 -11.22 -8.80 -6.86
C VAL A 10 -10.03 -8.92 -5.92
N ALA A 11 -8.82 -8.71 -6.45
CA ALA A 11 -7.59 -8.62 -5.68
C ALA A 11 -7.12 -7.16 -5.72
N ASP A 12 -7.36 -6.43 -4.63
CA ASP A 12 -7.00 -5.02 -4.49
C ASP A 12 -5.65 -4.89 -3.80
N ILE A 13 -4.63 -4.54 -4.58
CA ILE A 13 -3.25 -4.36 -4.10
C ILE A 13 -3.10 -3.02 -3.35
N SER A 14 -3.94 -2.02 -3.64
CA SER A 14 -3.84 -0.71 -2.99
C SER A 14 -4.26 -0.77 -1.52
N CYS A 15 -5.24 -1.64 -1.22
CA CYS A 15 -5.88 -1.75 0.10
C CYS A 15 -6.41 -0.40 0.63
N ASP A 16 -6.75 0.52 -0.27
CA ASP A 16 -7.35 1.80 0.07
C ASP A 16 -8.83 1.59 0.42
N ILE A 17 -9.12 1.49 1.71
CA ILE A 17 -10.47 1.24 2.23
C ILE A 17 -11.43 2.34 1.76
N ASP A 18 -12.54 1.92 1.13
CA ASP A 18 -13.64 2.80 0.70
C ASP A 18 -13.22 3.98 -0.21
N CYS A 19 -12.17 3.79 -1.02
CA CYS A 19 -11.68 4.82 -1.94
C CYS A 19 -11.86 4.41 -3.42
N ALA A 20 -10.91 3.68 -3.99
CA ALA A 20 -10.90 3.37 -5.43
C ALA A 20 -11.73 2.13 -5.79
N VAL A 21 -11.86 1.18 -4.86
CA VAL A 21 -12.51 -0.11 -5.07
C VAL A 21 -13.61 -0.28 -4.02
N ALA A 22 -14.87 -0.08 -4.42
CA ALA A 22 -16.02 -0.10 -3.51
C ALA A 22 -16.22 -1.44 -2.75
N SER A 23 -15.69 -2.54 -3.28
CA SER A 23 -15.75 -3.84 -2.60
C SER A 23 -14.71 -4.00 -1.49
N THR A 24 -13.75 -3.07 -1.38
CA THR A 24 -12.70 -3.07 -0.36
C THR A 24 -13.22 -2.46 0.94
N LEU A 25 -13.91 -3.27 1.73
CA LEU A 25 -14.55 -2.87 3.00
C LEU A 25 -13.58 -2.80 4.17
N ARG A 26 -12.51 -3.61 4.12
CA ARG A 26 -11.44 -3.64 5.12
C ARG A 26 -10.19 -4.32 4.54
N PRO A 27 -9.01 -4.10 5.15
CA PRO A 27 -7.85 -4.93 4.91
C PRO A 27 -8.15 -6.39 5.27
N SER A 28 -7.72 -7.29 4.40
CA SER A 28 -7.60 -8.71 4.72
C SER A 28 -6.20 -9.01 5.23
N THR A 29 -6.04 -10.12 5.94
CA THR A 29 -4.74 -10.50 6.52
C THR A 29 -4.21 -11.73 5.81
N ILE A 30 -2.90 -11.96 5.92
CA ILE A 30 -2.27 -13.18 5.39
C ILE A 30 -2.96 -14.45 5.91
N ALA A 31 -3.37 -14.45 7.18
CA ALA A 31 -4.06 -15.59 7.80
C ALA A 31 -5.51 -15.76 7.31
N ASN A 32 -6.20 -14.66 7.00
CA ASN A 32 -7.57 -14.65 6.48
C ASN A 32 -7.64 -13.72 5.25
N PRO A 33 -7.11 -14.17 4.09
CA PRO A 33 -6.85 -13.29 2.95
C PRO A 33 -8.09 -12.93 2.15
N PHE A 34 -9.19 -13.67 2.33
CA PHE A 34 -10.41 -13.52 1.56
C PHE A 34 -11.62 -13.20 2.43
N TYR A 35 -12.53 -12.40 1.90
CA TYR A 35 -13.91 -12.24 2.37
C TYR A 35 -14.86 -12.13 1.18
N GLY A 36 -16.15 -12.35 1.41
CA GLY A 36 -17.18 -12.14 0.39
C GLY A 36 -17.73 -10.72 0.46
N TYR A 37 -18.02 -10.12 -0.68
CA TYR A 37 -18.70 -8.85 -0.82
C TYR A 37 -20.04 -9.05 -1.53
N ASP A 38 -21.13 -8.61 -0.91
CA ASP A 38 -22.44 -8.54 -1.56
C ASP A 38 -22.61 -7.18 -2.24
N PRO A 39 -22.65 -7.12 -3.59
CA PRO A 39 -22.82 -5.85 -4.31
C PRO A 39 -24.26 -5.28 -4.22
N ALA A 40 -25.23 -6.03 -3.70
CA ALA A 40 -26.59 -5.53 -3.51
C ALA A 40 -26.75 -4.81 -2.16
N GLY A 41 -26.20 -5.39 -1.10
CA GLY A 41 -26.21 -4.82 0.26
C GLY A 41 -25.00 -3.94 0.59
N GLU A 42 -23.94 -3.97 -0.23
CA GLU A 42 -22.64 -3.33 0.03
C GLU A 42 -22.03 -3.78 1.36
N THR A 43 -22.22 -5.06 1.70
CA THR A 43 -21.81 -5.64 2.98
C THR A 43 -20.90 -6.84 2.82
N GLU A 44 -20.09 -7.09 3.85
CA GLU A 44 -19.32 -8.33 3.96
C GLU A 44 -20.25 -9.52 4.19
N VAL A 45 -20.04 -10.58 3.42
CA VAL A 45 -20.73 -11.87 3.50
C VAL A 45 -19.71 -13.00 3.50
N ASP A 46 -20.17 -14.23 3.73
CA ASP A 46 -19.31 -15.40 3.62
C ASP A 46 -18.72 -15.50 2.20
N PHE A 47 -17.40 -15.72 2.12
CA PHE A 47 -16.67 -15.88 0.86
C PHE A 47 -17.21 -17.04 -0.01
N TYR A 48 -17.78 -18.08 0.60
CA TYR A 48 -18.35 -19.24 -0.10
C TYR A 48 -19.78 -19.02 -0.58
N ASN A 49 -20.39 -17.85 -0.35
CA ASN A 49 -21.69 -17.53 -0.92
C ASN A 49 -21.61 -17.45 -2.46
N GLU A 50 -22.48 -18.16 -3.16
CA GLU A 50 -22.47 -18.27 -4.64
C GLU A 50 -22.61 -16.92 -5.35
N ASP A 51 -23.30 -15.98 -4.70
CA ASP A 51 -23.57 -14.63 -5.19
C ASP A 51 -22.54 -13.59 -4.72
N ALA A 52 -21.62 -13.96 -3.82
CA ALA A 52 -20.58 -13.05 -3.35
C ALA A 52 -19.50 -12.83 -4.41
N ILE A 53 -18.94 -11.62 -4.38
CA ILE A 53 -17.67 -11.31 -5.02
C ILE A 53 -16.58 -11.55 -3.97
N GLY A 54 -15.66 -12.47 -4.22
CA GLY A 54 -14.52 -12.67 -3.35
C GLY A 54 -13.58 -11.47 -3.40
N VAL A 55 -13.10 -11.00 -2.25
CA VAL A 55 -12.18 -9.85 -2.16
C VAL A 55 -10.92 -10.26 -1.41
N MET A 56 -9.76 -9.91 -1.98
CA MET A 56 -8.46 -9.97 -1.33
C MET A 56 -7.85 -8.57 -1.30
N ALA A 57 -7.61 -8.03 -0.12
CA ALA A 57 -7.05 -6.70 0.08
C ALA A 57 -5.96 -6.77 1.16
N VAL A 58 -4.87 -7.46 0.86
CA VAL A 58 -3.75 -7.66 1.81
C VAL A 58 -2.82 -6.45 1.71
N ASP A 59 -2.66 -5.73 2.83
CA ASP A 59 -1.94 -4.45 2.92
C ASP A 59 -0.41 -4.60 2.87
N ASN A 60 0.13 -5.78 3.16
CA ASN A 60 1.56 -6.04 3.29
C ASN A 60 2.08 -7.11 2.32
N LEU A 61 1.50 -7.20 1.12
CA LEU A 61 1.81 -8.25 0.14
C LEU A 61 3.30 -8.43 -0.20
N PRO A 62 4.18 -7.39 -0.22
CA PRO A 62 5.62 -7.60 -0.39
C PRO A 62 6.25 -8.52 0.67
N CYS A 63 5.67 -8.60 1.87
CA CYS A 63 6.12 -9.50 2.92
C CYS A 63 5.79 -10.98 2.66
N GLU A 64 4.91 -11.27 1.69
CA GLU A 64 4.59 -12.65 1.26
C GLU A 64 5.66 -13.24 0.33
N LEU A 65 6.41 -12.38 -0.36
CA LEU A 65 7.60 -12.74 -1.13
C LEU A 65 8.82 -11.99 -0.61
N PRO A 66 9.18 -12.18 0.68
CA PRO A 66 10.13 -11.31 1.37
C PRO A 66 11.53 -11.39 0.76
N LYS A 67 11.89 -12.55 0.18
CA LYS A 67 13.15 -12.74 -0.53
C LYS A 67 13.21 -11.90 -1.80
N ASP A 68 12.20 -12.00 -2.66
CA ASP A 68 12.19 -11.32 -3.95
C ASP A 68 12.08 -9.80 -3.75
N ALA A 69 11.21 -9.35 -2.83
CA ALA A 69 11.12 -7.95 -2.45
C ALA A 69 12.45 -7.39 -1.90
N SER A 70 13.20 -8.18 -1.13
CA SER A 70 14.51 -7.76 -0.61
C SER A 70 15.58 -7.68 -1.71
N VAL A 71 15.55 -8.58 -2.69
CA VAL A 71 16.47 -8.54 -3.84
C VAL A 71 16.17 -7.30 -4.69
N ASP A 72 14.91 -7.10 -5.08
CA ASP A 72 14.50 -5.98 -5.92
C ASP A 72 14.79 -4.62 -5.24
N PHE A 73 14.47 -4.50 -3.93
CA PHE A 73 14.81 -3.31 -3.16
C PHE A 73 16.33 -3.08 -3.11
N GLY A 74 17.11 -4.14 -2.88
CA GLY A 74 18.56 -4.06 -2.81
C GLY A 74 19.20 -3.62 -4.12
N GLU A 75 18.73 -4.15 -5.25
CA GLU A 75 19.19 -3.77 -6.59
C GLU A 75 18.90 -2.29 -6.86
N MET A 76 17.67 -1.83 -6.60
CA MET A 76 17.29 -0.42 -6.75
C MET A 76 18.10 0.50 -5.82
N PHE A 77 18.32 0.09 -4.57
CA PHE A 77 19.10 0.87 -3.61
C PHE A 77 20.56 1.03 -4.07
N ILE A 78 21.21 -0.05 -4.51
CA ILE A 78 22.59 -0.02 -5.00
C ILE A 78 22.69 0.85 -6.25
N GLN A 79 21.75 0.70 -7.18
CA GLN A 79 21.79 1.41 -8.46
C GLN A 79 21.55 2.91 -8.32
N TYR A 80 20.60 3.33 -7.49
CA TYR A 80 20.12 4.71 -7.48
C TYR A 80 20.41 5.50 -6.21
N VAL A 81 20.60 4.83 -5.06
CA VAL A 81 20.67 5.50 -3.75
C VAL A 81 22.07 5.47 -3.16
N LEU A 82 22.82 4.38 -3.35
CA LEU A 82 24.08 4.15 -2.65
C LEU A 82 25.15 5.22 -2.96
N GLU A 83 25.31 5.64 -4.22
CA GLU A 83 26.28 6.67 -4.58
C GLU A 83 25.88 8.08 -4.08
N PRO A 84 24.63 8.54 -4.28
CA PRO A 84 24.12 9.75 -3.64
C PRO A 84 24.31 9.77 -2.12
N LEU A 85 24.03 8.65 -1.44
CA LEU A 85 24.14 8.56 0.01
C LEU A 85 25.58 8.75 0.53
N LYS A 86 26.59 8.43 -0.27
CA LYS A 86 28.01 8.66 0.07
C LYS A 86 28.42 10.13 -0.01
N GLY A 87 27.52 11.02 -0.44
CA GLY A 87 27.75 12.46 -0.53
C GLY A 87 27.93 12.98 -1.95
N ASN A 88 27.78 12.13 -2.97
CA ASN A 88 27.74 12.53 -4.37
C ASN A 88 26.30 12.52 -4.89
N ASP A 89 25.51 13.49 -4.43
CA ASP A 89 24.06 13.61 -4.69
C ASP A 89 23.74 14.75 -5.68
N PRO A 90 24.10 14.63 -6.98
CA PRO A 90 23.93 15.72 -7.96
C PRO A 90 22.47 16.07 -8.25
N GLU A 91 21.54 15.13 -7.99
CA GLU A 91 20.10 15.27 -8.25
C GLU A 91 19.29 15.54 -6.97
N ASP A 92 19.99 15.86 -5.87
CA ASP A 92 19.42 16.12 -4.54
C ASP A 92 18.40 15.04 -4.11
N ILE A 93 18.63 13.77 -4.46
CA ILE A 93 17.74 12.65 -4.13
C ILE A 93 17.74 12.42 -2.62
N ILE A 94 18.91 12.44 -1.98
CA ILE A 94 19.04 12.26 -0.54
C ILE A 94 18.48 13.49 0.18
N TRP A 95 18.77 14.69 -0.30
CA TRP A 95 18.23 15.91 0.29
C TRP A 95 16.70 15.94 0.24
N ARG A 96 16.09 15.63 -0.90
CA ARG A 96 14.62 15.57 -1.05
C ARG A 96 13.98 14.44 -0.24
N ALA A 97 14.69 13.32 -0.06
CA ALA A 97 14.24 12.21 0.78
C ALA A 97 14.49 12.45 2.29
N SER A 98 15.25 13.47 2.67
CA SER A 98 15.55 13.76 4.08
C SER A 98 14.43 14.56 4.72
N GLU A 99 13.60 13.91 5.54
CA GLU A 99 12.56 14.58 6.32
C GLU A 99 13.14 15.54 7.36
N THR A 100 14.27 15.16 7.97
CA THR A 100 14.95 15.97 8.99
C THR A 100 16.44 16.13 8.69
N LYS A 101 17.01 17.27 9.10
CA LYS A 101 18.45 17.53 9.09
C LYS A 101 18.85 18.35 10.30
N GLY A 102 19.84 17.87 11.05
CA GLY A 102 20.29 18.56 12.27
C GLY A 102 19.21 18.66 13.36
N GLY A 103 18.33 17.65 13.43
CA GLY A 103 17.25 17.60 14.43
C GLY A 103 16.06 18.51 14.14
N LYS A 104 15.96 19.07 12.93
CA LYS A 104 14.83 19.90 12.48
C LYS A 104 14.24 19.36 11.18
N LEU A 105 12.95 19.57 10.96
CA LEU A 105 12.30 19.28 9.69
C LEU A 105 12.98 20.08 8.57
N THR A 106 13.14 19.46 7.39
CA THR A 106 13.59 20.17 6.19
C THR A 106 12.42 20.97 5.58
N PRO A 107 12.69 21.97 4.72
CA PRO A 107 11.65 22.86 4.20
C PRO A 107 10.46 22.16 3.54
N HIS A 108 10.68 20.99 2.93
CA HIS A 108 9.61 20.24 2.27
C HIS A 108 8.61 19.61 3.26
N PHE A 109 9.04 19.41 4.51
CA PHE A 109 8.28 18.72 5.55
C PHE A 109 7.87 19.65 6.69
N GLU A 110 8.07 20.98 6.56
CA GLU A 110 7.68 21.97 7.58
C GLU A 110 6.21 21.89 7.98
N TYR A 111 5.33 21.46 7.08
CA TYR A 111 3.91 21.25 7.37
C TYR A 111 3.65 20.22 8.48
N LEU A 112 4.63 19.37 8.80
CA LEU A 112 4.56 18.40 9.89
C LEU A 112 4.93 18.98 11.26
N GLN A 113 5.38 20.24 11.35
CA GLN A 113 5.88 20.82 12.60
C GLN A 113 4.82 20.81 13.72
N ALA A 114 3.55 21.04 13.38
CA ALA A 114 2.45 20.97 14.35
C ALA A 114 2.35 19.58 14.99
N TYR A 115 2.47 18.51 14.20
CA TYR A 115 2.48 17.13 14.71
C TYR A 115 3.70 16.85 15.61
N VAL A 116 4.88 17.38 15.24
CA VAL A 116 6.10 17.25 16.05
C VAL A 116 5.95 17.94 17.40
N ASP A 117 5.28 19.09 17.44
CA ASP A 117 5.01 19.86 18.65
C ASP A 117 3.85 19.30 19.49
N GLY A 118 3.14 18.29 18.97
CA GLY A 118 2.02 17.63 19.64
C GLY A 118 0.70 18.42 19.58
N HIS A 119 0.51 19.21 18.53
CA HIS A 119 -0.68 20.01 18.25
C HIS A 119 -1.65 19.35 17.27
#